data_AF-A0A2X4ZHV8-F1
#
_entry.id   AF-A0A2X4ZHV8-F1
#
_cell.length_a   1.000
_cell.length_b   1.000
_cell.length_c   1.000
_cell.angle_alpha   90.00
_cell.angle_beta   90.00
_cell.angle_gamma   90.00
#
_symmetry.space_group_name_H-M   'P 1'
#
loop_
_entity.id
_entity.type
_entity.pdbx_description
1 polymer ?
#
loop_
_entity_poly.entity_id
_entity_poly.type
_entity_poly.pdbx_seq_one_letter_code
_entity_poly.pdbx_strand_id
1 'polypeptide(L)'
;MKKIVFMLFILLVMPITLIACSNNNNTVQQESTSNDSQNDNAQQESSEDGSQEDSTEDGSSLIQFPEDYREGVLYTTVTRGNAYEELFTSRETIEAVQNGESIPSGAVITLDIYEDGELDRIFVMEKRTDLDPELLDKQHNGEWAFQSFAPNGTVNEERDLGSCISCHASQERDGFLYKLDEMKSYDLEELAGIIESNTESQISGVSTDEWEIRKVAAAHLDNSSTNDVNSKENIVLEGQKKGEILQNVLLRMYLKQLES
;
A
#
# COMPACT_ATOMS: atom_id res chain seq x y z
N MET A 1 -34.61 -57.42 7.51
CA MET A 1 -34.96 -57.86 8.88
C MET A 1 -35.02 -56.62 9.75
N LYS A 2 -36.11 -56.46 10.49
CA LYS A 2 -36.54 -55.23 11.17
C LYS A 2 -36.64 -55.58 12.66
N LYS A 3 -35.95 -54.85 13.54
CA LYS A 3 -36.36 -54.57 14.93
C LYS A 3 -35.36 -53.65 15.64
N ILE A 4 -35.94 -52.56 16.13
CA ILE A 4 -35.49 -51.52 17.06
C ILE A 4 -35.34 -52.10 18.48
N VAL A 5 -34.59 -51.41 19.37
CA VAL A 5 -34.54 -51.43 20.87
C VAL A 5 -33.06 -51.51 21.31
N PHE A 6 -32.43 -50.68 22.16
CA PHE A 6 -32.89 -49.79 23.24
C PHE A 6 -31.82 -48.70 23.53
N MET A 7 -32.26 -47.54 24.03
CA MET A 7 -31.45 -46.49 24.66
C MET A 7 -30.68 -46.99 25.90
N LEU A 8 -29.45 -46.50 26.09
CA LEU A 8 -28.87 -46.31 27.42
C LEU A 8 -28.02 -45.02 27.43
N PHE A 9 -28.55 -44.06 28.17
CA PHE A 9 -27.94 -42.80 28.60
C PHE A 9 -26.61 -43.03 29.33
N ILE A 10 -25.54 -42.33 28.93
CA ILE A 10 -24.50 -41.87 29.86
C ILE A 10 -24.17 -40.41 29.51
N LEU A 11 -24.79 -39.51 30.27
CA LEU A 11 -24.40 -38.12 30.44
C LEU A 11 -23.05 -38.09 31.16
N LEU A 12 -21.97 -37.74 30.45
CA LEU A 12 -20.70 -37.37 31.08
C LEU A 12 -20.66 -35.85 31.21
N VAL A 13 -21.27 -35.38 32.30
CA VAL A 13 -21.09 -34.01 32.81
C VAL A 13 -19.64 -33.87 33.30
N MET A 14 -18.84 -33.12 32.55
CA MET A 14 -17.53 -32.63 33.02
C MET A 14 -17.77 -31.34 33.83
N PRO A 15 -17.48 -31.32 35.15
CA PRO A 15 -17.43 -30.07 35.91
C PRO A 15 -16.06 -29.42 35.70
N ILE A 16 -15.99 -28.34 34.91
CA ILE A 16 -14.83 -27.45 34.95
C ILE A 16 -15.03 -26.52 36.14
N THR A 17 -14.27 -26.78 37.19
CA THR A 17 -14.22 -26.02 38.43
C THR A 17 -13.67 -24.61 38.18
N LEU A 18 -14.45 -23.61 38.53
CA LEU A 18 -13.99 -22.23 38.68
C LEU A 18 -13.04 -22.13 39.89
N ILE A 19 -11.84 -21.59 39.67
CA ILE A 19 -10.92 -21.18 40.74
C ILE A 19 -10.88 -19.65 40.73
N ALA A 20 -11.31 -19.04 41.83
CA ALA A 20 -11.10 -17.62 42.13
C ALA A 20 -10.48 -17.47 43.53
N CYS A 21 -9.26 -16.91 43.52
CA CYS A 21 -8.58 -15.99 44.43
C CYS A 21 -8.43 -16.20 45.97
N SER A 22 -7.34 -15.58 46.46
CA SER A 22 -6.99 -15.17 47.85
C SER A 22 -6.01 -16.13 48.55
N ASN A 23 -4.92 -15.72 49.20
CA ASN A 23 -4.61 -14.48 49.90
C ASN A 23 -3.08 -14.39 50.13
N ASN A 24 -2.52 -13.20 50.35
CA ASN A 24 -1.61 -12.93 51.48
C ASN A 24 -1.38 -11.42 51.61
N ASN A 25 -2.07 -10.83 52.58
CA ASN A 25 -1.77 -9.53 53.14
C ASN A 25 -0.49 -9.61 53.96
N ASN A 26 0.39 -8.62 53.80
CA ASN A 26 1.11 -8.08 54.95
C ASN A 26 1.00 -6.55 54.90
N THR A 27 0.24 -6.02 55.84
CA THR A 27 0.00 -4.58 56.05
C THR A 27 0.93 -4.09 57.18
N VAL A 28 1.12 -2.77 57.22
CA VAL A 28 1.58 -1.93 58.36
C VAL A 28 3.11 -1.71 58.30
N GLN A 29 3.69 -0.50 58.28
CA GLN A 29 3.29 0.77 58.88
C GLN A 29 3.97 1.99 58.20
N GLN A 30 3.30 3.12 58.35
CA GLN A 30 3.66 4.51 58.08
C GLN A 30 4.42 5.09 59.29
N GLU A 31 5.59 5.74 59.11
CA GLU A 31 5.93 7.06 59.70
C GLU A 31 7.34 7.57 59.34
N SER A 32 7.38 8.83 58.89
CA SER A 32 8.37 9.91 59.10
C SER A 32 9.87 9.61 59.18
N THR A 33 10.67 10.27 58.35
CA THR A 33 11.35 11.54 58.70
C THR A 33 12.25 11.99 57.54
N SER A 34 12.15 13.27 57.20
CA SER A 34 13.11 13.98 56.37
C SER A 34 14.47 14.01 57.07
N ASN A 35 15.56 13.80 56.33
CA ASN A 35 16.79 14.51 56.63
C ASN A 35 17.68 14.70 55.40
N ASP A 36 18.37 15.82 55.50
CA ASP A 36 18.97 16.65 54.48
C ASP A 36 20.28 16.10 53.90
N SER A 37 20.60 16.66 52.73
CA SER A 37 21.93 17.13 52.33
C SER A 37 22.99 16.20 51.73
N GLN A 38 23.49 16.74 50.61
CA GLN A 38 24.86 16.75 50.07
C GLN A 38 25.31 15.54 49.26
N ASN A 39 25.40 15.66 47.92
CA ASN A 39 26.31 16.47 47.10
C ASN A 39 27.67 15.80 46.88
N ASP A 40 27.89 15.45 45.60
CA ASP A 40 29.14 15.26 44.86
C ASP A 40 30.21 14.32 45.41
N ASN A 41 30.59 13.31 44.60
CA ASN A 41 31.78 13.35 43.73
C ASN A 41 32.20 11.93 43.31
N ALA A 42 33.03 11.86 42.27
CA ALA A 42 33.79 10.73 41.71
C ALA A 42 33.09 9.99 40.54
N GLN A 43 33.28 10.44 39.29
CA GLN A 43 34.43 10.19 38.39
C GLN A 43 34.71 8.70 38.05
N GLN A 44 34.52 8.46 36.76
CA GLN A 44 35.38 7.72 35.82
C GLN A 44 35.60 6.21 35.95
N GLU A 45 35.24 5.59 34.82
CA GLU A 45 35.99 4.57 34.08
C GLU A 45 36.00 3.13 34.58
N SER A 46 35.27 2.30 33.82
CA SER A 46 35.75 1.00 33.38
C SER A 46 35.11 0.73 32.01
N SER A 47 35.86 0.86 30.92
CA SER A 47 36.67 -0.20 30.29
C SER A 47 35.94 -0.72 29.06
N GLU A 48 36.45 -0.34 27.89
CA GLU A 48 36.23 -1.05 26.63
C GLU A 48 36.66 -2.51 26.79
N ASP A 49 35.77 -3.46 26.50
CA ASP A 49 36.12 -4.68 25.74
C ASP A 49 34.86 -5.35 25.17
N GLY A 50 34.87 -5.49 23.85
CA GLY A 50 34.27 -6.59 23.09
C GLY A 50 32.84 -7.00 23.38
N SER A 51 31.89 -6.51 22.59
CA SER A 51 31.26 -7.31 21.51
C SER A 51 30.13 -6.50 20.88
N GLN A 52 30.23 -6.33 19.57
CA GLN A 52 29.13 -5.91 18.72
C GLN A 52 28.00 -6.94 18.83
N GLU A 53 26.90 -6.57 19.48
CA GLU A 53 25.56 -6.94 19.03
C GLU A 53 24.79 -5.64 18.90
N ASP A 54 24.94 -5.08 17.70
CA ASP A 54 24.08 -4.07 17.11
C ASP A 54 22.66 -4.64 17.01
N SER A 55 21.79 -4.19 17.90
CA SER A 55 20.34 -4.29 17.72
C SER A 55 19.70 -3.05 18.31
N THR A 56 20.07 -1.89 17.76
CA THR A 56 19.14 -0.78 17.68
C THR A 56 18.28 -0.97 16.43
N GLU A 57 17.38 -1.95 16.45
CA GLU A 57 16.20 -1.94 15.56
C GLU A 57 15.18 -0.97 16.16
N ASP A 58 15.45 0.31 15.98
CA ASP A 58 14.46 1.37 16.12
C ASP A 58 14.57 2.23 14.84
N GLY A 59 13.72 1.93 13.86
CA GLY A 59 13.46 2.85 12.73
C GLY A 59 13.83 2.41 11.30
N SER A 60 14.32 1.19 11.04
CA SER A 60 14.49 0.75 9.65
C SER A 60 13.16 0.29 9.05
N SER A 61 12.70 0.97 8.00
CA SER A 61 11.52 0.58 7.22
C SER A 61 11.55 -0.91 6.85
N LEU A 62 10.54 -1.67 7.25
CA LEU A 62 10.42 -3.11 6.94
C LEU A 62 10.20 -3.38 5.45
N ILE A 63 9.71 -2.36 4.72
CA ILE A 63 9.42 -2.37 3.29
C ILE A 63 10.42 -1.48 2.57
N GLN A 64 11.01 -1.99 1.50
CA GLN A 64 11.82 -1.16 0.60
C GLN A 64 10.94 -0.52 -0.47
N PHE A 65 11.35 0.65 -0.97
CA PHE A 65 10.63 1.29 -2.06
C PHE A 65 10.65 0.40 -3.32
N PRO A 66 9.49 0.02 -3.89
CA PRO A 66 9.45 -0.87 -5.03
C PRO A 66 9.69 -0.09 -6.33
N GLU A 67 10.94 0.13 -6.74
CA GLU A 67 11.29 1.07 -7.85
C GLU A 67 10.48 0.88 -9.14
N ASP A 68 10.22 -0.37 -9.55
CA ASP A 68 9.58 -0.71 -10.83
C ASP A 68 8.08 -1.03 -10.72
N TYR A 69 7.42 -0.69 -9.61
CA TYR A 69 6.01 -1.06 -9.39
C TYR A 69 5.03 -0.58 -10.48
N ARG A 70 5.36 0.50 -11.19
CA ARG A 70 4.55 1.05 -12.29
C ARG A 70 4.61 0.20 -13.56
N GLU A 71 5.57 -0.72 -13.66
CA GLU A 71 5.58 -1.78 -14.68
C GLU A 71 4.61 -2.91 -14.35
N GLY A 72 4.10 -2.94 -13.11
CA GLY A 72 3.03 -3.82 -12.68
C GLY A 72 1.70 -3.45 -13.32
N VAL A 73 0.65 -4.13 -12.86
CA VAL A 73 -0.71 -3.93 -13.35
C VAL A 73 -1.38 -2.81 -12.56
N LEU A 74 -1.70 -1.70 -13.23
CA LEU A 74 -2.67 -0.72 -12.73
C LEU A 74 -4.06 -1.36 -12.74
N TYR A 75 -4.49 -1.89 -11.60
CA TYR A 75 -5.70 -2.71 -11.55
C TYR A 75 -6.95 -1.92 -11.18
N THR A 76 -6.80 -0.73 -10.60
CA THR A 76 -7.93 0.18 -10.37
C THR A 76 -7.45 1.62 -10.17
N THR A 77 -8.35 2.56 -10.47
CA THR A 77 -8.19 3.99 -10.21
C THR A 77 -9.40 4.48 -9.41
N VAL A 78 -9.18 5.27 -8.37
CA VAL A 78 -10.24 5.83 -7.54
C VAL A 78 -10.15 7.35 -7.51
N THR A 79 -11.23 8.05 -7.83
CA THR A 79 -11.28 9.52 -7.78
C THR A 79 -12.09 10.00 -6.57
N ARG A 80 -11.55 10.98 -5.83
CA ARG A 80 -12.17 11.57 -4.63
C ARG A 80 -11.95 13.09 -4.63
N GLY A 81 -12.91 13.83 -5.20
CA GLY A 81 -12.80 15.29 -5.29
C GLY A 81 -11.69 15.69 -6.26
N ASN A 82 -10.72 16.49 -5.79
CA ASN A 82 -9.53 16.87 -6.56
C ASN A 82 -8.39 15.84 -6.48
N ALA A 83 -8.53 14.80 -5.66
CA ALA A 83 -7.57 13.73 -5.55
C ALA A 83 -7.96 12.53 -6.44
N TYR A 84 -6.96 11.83 -6.97
CA TYR A 84 -7.15 10.50 -7.55
C TYR A 84 -6.04 9.56 -7.14
N GLU A 85 -6.37 8.27 -7.16
CA GLU A 85 -5.58 7.19 -6.61
C GLU A 85 -5.37 6.13 -7.68
N GLU A 86 -4.15 5.68 -7.88
CA GLU A 86 -3.80 4.59 -8.79
C GLU A 86 -3.23 3.43 -7.98
N LEU A 87 -3.81 2.24 -8.12
CA LEU A 87 -3.37 1.06 -7.39
C LEU A 87 -2.71 0.04 -8.33
N PHE A 88 -1.51 -0.36 -7.96
CA PHE A 88 -0.65 -1.25 -8.72
C PHE A 88 -0.36 -2.53 -7.93
N THR A 89 -0.27 -3.65 -8.64
CA THR A 89 0.29 -4.90 -8.09
C THR A 89 0.82 -5.79 -9.22
N SER A 90 1.42 -6.93 -8.89
CA SER A 90 1.92 -7.87 -9.89
C SER A 90 0.78 -8.64 -10.56
N ARG A 91 1.00 -9.06 -11.81
CA ARG A 91 0.09 -9.99 -12.50
C ARG A 91 -0.10 -11.28 -11.69
N GLU A 92 0.97 -11.83 -11.12
CA GLU A 92 0.94 -13.03 -10.28
C GLU A 92 -0.03 -12.87 -9.09
N THR A 93 -0.03 -11.70 -8.45
CA THR A 93 -0.96 -11.41 -7.34
C THR A 93 -2.41 -11.38 -7.80
N ILE A 94 -2.70 -10.78 -8.96
CA ILE A 94 -4.05 -10.76 -9.54
C ILE A 94 -4.49 -12.19 -9.90
N GLU A 95 -3.64 -12.98 -10.53
CA GLU A 95 -3.92 -14.38 -10.88
C GLU A 95 -4.22 -15.22 -9.64
N ALA A 96 -3.42 -15.11 -8.58
CA ALA A 96 -3.66 -15.79 -7.31
C ALA A 96 -5.05 -15.43 -6.74
N VAL A 97 -5.40 -14.13 -6.72
CA VAL A 97 -6.71 -13.66 -6.25
C VAL A 97 -7.85 -14.22 -7.11
N GLN A 98 -7.71 -14.21 -8.44
CA GLN A 98 -8.74 -14.71 -9.37
C GLN A 98 -8.93 -16.23 -9.28
N ASN A 99 -7.85 -16.97 -9.00
CA ASN A 99 -7.89 -18.42 -8.79
C ASN A 99 -8.41 -18.82 -7.40
N GLY A 100 -8.68 -17.85 -6.51
CA GLY A 100 -9.07 -18.09 -5.13
C GLY A 100 -7.94 -18.67 -4.28
N GLU A 101 -6.70 -18.45 -4.70
CA GLU A 101 -5.50 -18.84 -3.98
C GLU A 101 -5.12 -17.78 -2.93
N SER A 102 -4.28 -18.18 -1.98
CA SER A 102 -3.69 -17.21 -1.06
C SER A 102 -2.76 -16.27 -1.81
N ILE A 103 -2.84 -14.97 -1.52
CA ILE A 103 -1.88 -13.98 -2.02
C ILE A 103 -0.45 -14.42 -1.60
N PRO A 104 0.52 -14.47 -2.52
CA PRO A 104 1.85 -14.97 -2.23
C PRO A 104 2.61 -14.06 -1.27
N SER A 105 3.52 -14.64 -0.48
CA SER A 105 4.49 -13.86 0.29
C SER A 105 5.38 -13.05 -0.65
N GLY A 106 5.71 -11.83 -0.27
CA GLY A 106 6.38 -10.84 -1.13
C GLY A 106 5.44 -10.10 -2.09
N ALA A 107 4.12 -10.36 -2.06
CA ALA A 107 3.17 -9.56 -2.83
C ALA A 107 3.20 -8.10 -2.34
N VAL A 108 3.37 -7.18 -3.30
CA VAL A 108 3.38 -5.74 -3.07
C VAL A 108 2.14 -5.12 -3.73
N ILE A 109 1.46 -4.25 -2.98
CA ILE A 109 0.42 -3.37 -3.49
C ILE A 109 0.87 -1.94 -3.24
N THR A 110 0.97 -1.16 -4.32
CA THR A 110 1.35 0.24 -4.27
C THR A 110 0.17 1.12 -4.63
N LEU A 111 -0.01 2.20 -3.89
CA LEU A 111 -1.03 3.21 -4.09
C LEU A 111 -0.35 4.56 -4.31
N ASP A 112 -0.46 5.09 -5.53
CA ASP A 112 -0.11 6.47 -5.84
C ASP A 112 -1.30 7.37 -5.55
N ILE A 113 -1.08 8.43 -4.77
CA ILE A 113 -2.10 9.45 -4.50
C ILE A 113 -1.67 10.74 -5.16
N TYR A 114 -2.52 11.23 -6.04
CA TYR A 114 -2.37 12.49 -6.72
C TYR A 114 -3.35 13.51 -6.13
N GLU A 115 -2.88 14.73 -5.89
CA GLU A 115 -3.72 15.88 -5.50
C GLU A 115 -3.49 17.01 -6.49
N ASP A 116 -4.57 17.62 -7.00
CA ASP A 116 -4.51 18.69 -8.01
C ASP A 116 -3.70 18.33 -9.27
N GLY A 117 -3.59 17.03 -9.57
CA GLY A 117 -2.86 16.49 -10.71
C GLY A 117 -1.36 16.26 -10.49
N GLU A 118 -0.86 16.46 -9.28
CA GLU A 118 0.54 16.20 -8.91
C GLU A 118 0.63 14.99 -7.96
N LEU A 119 1.67 14.16 -8.12
CA LEU A 119 1.90 13.04 -7.22
C LEU A 119 2.31 13.59 -5.85
N ASP A 120 1.48 13.31 -4.84
CA ASP A 120 1.62 13.88 -3.51
C ASP A 120 2.25 12.86 -2.54
N ARG A 121 1.84 11.59 -2.59
CA ARG A 121 2.42 10.51 -1.77
C ARG A 121 2.22 9.13 -2.37
N ILE A 122 3.05 8.19 -1.92
CA ILE A 122 2.98 6.78 -2.28
C ILE A 122 2.80 5.96 -1.00
N PHE A 123 1.81 5.07 -0.98
CA PHE A 123 1.65 4.07 0.06
C PHE A 123 1.95 2.69 -0.48
N VAL A 124 2.66 1.89 0.29
CA VAL A 124 3.01 0.52 -0.05
C VAL A 124 2.55 -0.39 1.07
N MET A 125 1.93 -1.50 0.71
CA MET A 125 1.75 -2.63 1.60
C MET A 125 2.37 -3.88 1.00
N GLU A 126 3.09 -4.63 1.84
CA GLU A 126 3.81 -5.84 1.44
C GLU A 126 3.39 -7.00 2.34
N LYS A 127 3.05 -8.13 1.73
CA LYS A 127 2.74 -9.36 2.46
C LYS A 127 4.04 -10.07 2.84
N ARG A 128 4.28 -10.26 4.13
CA ARG A 128 5.53 -10.79 4.70
C ARG A 128 5.23 -11.95 5.66
N THR A 129 5.23 -13.16 5.13
CA THR A 129 5.06 -14.39 5.93
C THR A 129 6.34 -14.82 6.65
N ASP A 130 7.47 -14.19 6.30
CA ASP A 130 8.81 -14.44 6.82
C ASP A 130 9.11 -13.66 8.10
N LEU A 131 8.30 -12.64 8.43
CA LEU A 131 8.48 -11.82 9.62
C LEU A 131 7.92 -12.50 10.87
N ASP A 132 8.62 -12.31 11.99
CA ASP A 132 8.23 -12.83 13.29
C ASP A 132 6.89 -12.22 13.74
N PRO A 133 5.87 -13.02 14.10
CA PRO A 133 4.63 -12.53 14.68
C PRO A 133 4.79 -11.54 15.84
N GLU A 134 5.86 -11.64 16.65
CA GLU A 134 6.14 -10.70 17.74
C GLU A 134 6.62 -9.32 17.23
N LEU A 135 7.22 -9.26 16.04
CA LEU A 135 7.49 -8.01 15.31
C LEU A 135 6.21 -7.49 14.61
N LEU A 136 5.29 -8.38 14.25
CA LEU A 136 4.03 -8.06 13.56
C LEU A 136 2.99 -7.37 14.47
N ASP A 137 3.03 -7.60 15.78
CA ASP A 137 2.02 -7.13 16.73
C ASP A 137 1.94 -5.59 16.91
N LYS A 138 2.88 -4.82 16.35
CA LYS A 138 2.89 -3.34 16.50
C LYS A 138 2.74 -2.54 15.22
N GLN A 139 2.92 -3.13 14.04
CA GLN A 139 2.95 -2.39 12.76
C GLN A 139 2.19 -3.06 11.60
N HIS A 140 1.40 -4.09 11.86
CA HIS A 140 0.83 -4.93 10.79
C HIS A 140 -0.64 -5.28 11.00
N ASN A 141 -1.26 -5.73 9.91
CA ASN A 141 -2.54 -6.42 9.92
C ASN A 141 -2.33 -7.84 9.38
N GLY A 142 -2.32 -8.83 10.27
CA GLY A 142 -1.87 -10.18 9.92
C GLY A 142 -0.46 -10.13 9.34
N GLU A 143 -0.29 -10.62 8.12
CA GLU A 143 1.00 -10.69 7.42
C GLU A 143 1.30 -9.42 6.59
N TRP A 144 0.52 -8.34 6.70
CA TRP A 144 0.72 -7.14 5.89
C TRP A 144 1.48 -6.05 6.62
N ALA A 145 2.63 -5.69 6.08
CA ALA A 145 3.40 -4.50 6.41
C ALA A 145 2.87 -3.27 5.68
N PHE A 146 3.09 -2.08 6.23
CA PHE A 146 2.74 -0.81 5.61
C PHE A 146 3.92 0.15 5.64
N GLN A 147 4.09 0.93 4.58
CA GLN A 147 5.06 2.02 4.53
C GLN A 147 4.51 3.17 3.68
N SER A 148 4.91 4.39 4.03
CA SER A 148 4.68 5.58 3.22
C SER A 148 5.99 6.11 2.67
N PHE A 149 5.93 6.57 1.43
CA PHE A 149 7.02 7.22 0.73
C PHE A 149 6.57 8.58 0.17
N ALA A 150 7.52 9.50 0.09
CA ALA A 150 7.39 10.73 -0.68
C ALA A 150 7.44 10.42 -2.19
N PRO A 151 7.05 11.37 -3.07
CA PRO A 151 7.01 11.15 -4.52
C PRO A 151 8.35 10.73 -5.15
N ASN A 152 9.47 11.03 -4.49
CA ASN A 152 10.83 10.65 -4.91
C ASN A 152 11.26 9.25 -4.40
N GLY A 153 10.37 8.51 -3.73
CA GLY A 153 10.63 7.17 -3.19
C GLY A 153 11.35 7.13 -1.85
N THR A 154 11.64 8.27 -1.21
CA THR A 154 12.21 8.27 0.15
C THR A 154 11.12 8.03 1.18
N VAL A 155 11.45 7.32 2.27
CA VAL A 155 10.52 7.08 3.39
C VAL A 155 9.94 8.39 3.89
N ASN A 156 8.62 8.43 4.08
CA ASN A 156 7.92 9.54 4.69
C ASN A 156 7.82 9.31 6.21
N GLU A 157 8.78 9.85 6.95
CA GLU A 157 8.85 9.73 8.42
C GLU A 157 7.75 10.49 9.16
N GLU A 158 7.10 11.47 8.51
CA GLU A 158 6.02 12.25 9.13
C GLU A 158 4.68 11.48 9.17
N ARG A 159 4.56 10.40 8.38
CA ARG A 159 3.32 9.65 8.26
C ARG A 159 3.16 8.65 9.40
N ASP A 160 2.11 8.81 10.19
CA ASP A 160 1.68 7.78 11.14
C ASP A 160 1.11 6.52 10.45
N LEU A 161 1.89 5.44 10.45
CA LEU A 161 1.50 4.12 9.93
C LEU A 161 0.37 3.47 10.73
N GLY A 162 0.16 3.86 12.00
CA GLY A 162 -0.93 3.39 12.85
C GLY A 162 -2.31 3.59 12.22
N SER A 163 -2.48 4.68 11.48
CA SER A 163 -3.73 4.96 10.76
C SER A 163 -3.96 4.04 9.56
N CYS A 164 -2.90 3.59 8.86
CA CYS A 164 -3.01 2.60 7.78
C CYS A 164 -3.50 1.26 8.35
N ILE A 165 -2.84 0.83 9.43
CA ILE A 165 -3.16 -0.40 10.15
C ILE A 165 -4.60 -0.37 10.65
N SER A 166 -4.99 0.69 11.37
CA SER A 166 -6.33 0.80 11.94
C SER A 166 -7.44 0.78 10.88
N CYS A 167 -7.23 1.44 9.74
CA CYS A 167 -8.21 1.46 8.66
C CYS A 167 -8.36 0.07 8.02
N HIS A 168 -7.25 -0.56 7.65
CA HIS A 168 -7.22 -1.86 6.99
C HIS A 168 -7.65 -3.02 7.89
N ALA A 169 -7.53 -2.90 9.22
CA ALA A 169 -7.95 -3.92 10.18
C ALA A 169 -9.43 -4.31 10.00
N SER A 170 -10.27 -3.35 9.61
CA SER A 170 -11.70 -3.60 9.34
C SER A 170 -11.98 -4.54 8.16
N GLN A 171 -10.96 -4.78 7.31
CA GLN A 171 -11.03 -5.62 6.11
C GLN A 171 -10.44 -7.02 6.33
N GLU A 172 -10.32 -7.51 7.58
CA GLU A 172 -9.76 -8.84 7.89
C GLU A 172 -10.38 -9.97 7.06
N ARG A 173 -11.70 -9.93 6.82
CA ARG A 173 -12.42 -10.94 6.00
C ARG A 173 -11.95 -10.99 4.55
N ASP A 174 -11.42 -9.88 4.04
CA ASP A 174 -10.94 -9.70 2.67
C ASP A 174 -9.40 -9.60 2.66
N GLY A 175 -8.74 -10.23 3.63
CA GLY A 175 -7.28 -10.27 3.72
C GLY A 175 -6.65 -8.89 3.94
N PHE A 176 -7.40 -7.98 4.58
CA PHE A 176 -7.03 -6.59 4.84
C PHE A 176 -7.00 -5.68 3.59
N LEU A 177 -7.67 -6.05 2.50
CA LEU A 177 -7.63 -5.33 1.22
C LEU A 177 -8.98 -4.73 0.83
N TYR A 178 -9.07 -3.40 0.78
CA TYR A 178 -10.29 -2.69 0.34
C TYR A 178 -10.65 -2.90 -1.12
N LYS A 179 -9.66 -3.15 -1.99
CA LYS A 179 -9.82 -3.27 -3.45
C LYS A 179 -9.60 -4.69 -3.97
N LEU A 180 -9.80 -5.68 -3.10
CA LEU A 180 -9.71 -7.10 -3.46
C LEU A 180 -10.63 -7.46 -4.64
N ASP A 181 -11.86 -6.93 -4.64
CA ASP A 181 -12.83 -7.24 -5.70
C ASP A 181 -12.42 -6.69 -7.07
N GLU A 182 -11.69 -5.57 -7.13
CA GLU A 182 -11.18 -5.03 -8.39
C GLU A 182 -10.14 -5.97 -9.01
N MET A 183 -9.30 -6.62 -8.18
CA MET A 183 -8.39 -7.67 -8.66
C MET A 183 -9.16 -8.89 -9.16
N LYS A 184 -10.22 -9.32 -8.46
CA LYS A 184 -11.06 -10.45 -8.89
C LYS A 184 -11.72 -10.21 -10.24
N SER A 185 -12.12 -8.98 -10.53
CA SER A 185 -12.79 -8.63 -11.79
C SER A 185 -11.86 -8.08 -12.88
N TYR A 186 -10.55 -7.96 -12.62
CA TYR A 186 -9.61 -7.39 -13.57
C TYR A 186 -9.50 -8.25 -14.85
N ASP A 187 -9.56 -7.62 -16.02
CA ASP A 187 -9.43 -8.33 -17.29
C ASP A 187 -7.95 -8.49 -17.69
N LEU A 188 -7.36 -9.63 -17.28
CA LEU A 188 -5.99 -9.98 -17.67
C LEU A 188 -5.86 -10.33 -19.16
N GLU A 189 -6.94 -10.75 -19.82
CA GLU A 189 -6.94 -11.08 -21.25
C GLU A 189 -6.87 -9.80 -22.10
N GLU A 190 -7.63 -8.77 -21.71
CA GLU A 190 -7.54 -7.43 -22.31
C GLU A 190 -6.12 -6.87 -22.18
N LEU A 191 -5.53 -6.97 -20.99
CA LEU A 191 -4.15 -6.54 -20.77
C LEU A 191 -3.14 -7.31 -21.65
N ALA A 192 -3.29 -8.63 -21.77
CA ALA A 192 -2.44 -9.45 -22.62
C ALA A 192 -2.60 -9.07 -24.11
N GLY A 193 -3.82 -8.86 -24.58
CA GLY A 193 -4.11 -8.42 -25.94
C GLY A 193 -3.55 -7.03 -26.26
N ILE A 194 -3.50 -6.12 -25.29
CA ILE A 194 -2.85 -4.80 -25.44
C ILE A 194 -1.33 -4.97 -25.57
N ILE A 195 -0.69 -5.83 -24.77
CA ILE A 195 0.76 -6.07 -24.83
C ILE A 195 1.12 -6.74 -26.17
N GLU A 196 0.35 -7.73 -26.60
CA GLU A 196 0.53 -8.41 -27.90
C GLU A 196 0.29 -7.47 -29.07
N SER A 197 -0.73 -6.60 -29.04
CA SER A 197 -0.96 -5.62 -30.11
C SER A 197 0.03 -4.45 -30.14
N ASN A 198 0.64 -4.11 -28.99
CA ASN A 198 1.73 -3.12 -28.95
C ASN A 198 3.07 -3.70 -29.45
N THR A 199 3.26 -5.02 -29.35
CA THR A 199 4.44 -5.71 -29.89
C THR A 199 4.25 -6.12 -31.35
N GLU A 200 3.04 -6.48 -31.75
CA GLU A 200 2.58 -6.62 -33.13
C GLU A 200 1.79 -5.38 -33.55
N SER A 201 2.47 -4.25 -33.83
CA SER A 201 1.79 -3.02 -34.27
C SER A 201 0.94 -3.28 -35.53
N GLN A 202 -0.34 -3.57 -35.31
CA GLN A 202 -1.44 -3.48 -36.27
C GLN A 202 -2.40 -2.40 -35.77
N ILE A 203 -1.88 -1.18 -35.61
CA ILE A 203 -2.70 -0.01 -35.98
C ILE A 203 -2.77 -0.01 -37.52
N SER A 204 -3.53 -0.97 -38.06
CA SER A 204 -3.97 -0.89 -39.45
C SER A 204 -5.04 0.20 -39.50
N GLY A 205 -4.63 1.41 -39.90
CA GLY A 205 -5.58 2.35 -40.50
C GLY A 205 -5.31 3.83 -40.33
N VAL A 206 -4.44 4.28 -39.43
CA VAL A 206 -4.09 5.70 -39.33
C VAL A 206 -2.60 5.87 -39.09
N SER A 207 -1.87 6.16 -40.17
CA SER A 207 -0.52 6.71 -40.06
C SER A 207 -0.65 8.05 -39.33
N THR A 208 -0.09 8.14 -38.13
CA THR A 208 0.01 9.39 -37.37
C THR A 208 1.24 10.20 -37.81
N ASP A 209 1.96 9.77 -38.85
CA ASP A 209 3.15 10.42 -39.37
C ASP A 209 2.82 11.83 -39.91
N GLU A 210 1.61 12.02 -40.43
CA GLU A 210 1.11 13.32 -40.90
C GLU A 210 0.56 14.22 -39.77
N TRP A 211 0.39 13.71 -38.55
CA TRP A 211 -0.19 14.49 -37.45
C TRP A 211 0.88 15.36 -36.80
N GLU A 212 0.81 16.67 -36.99
CA GLU A 212 1.65 17.63 -36.27
C GLU A 212 1.09 17.87 -34.86
N ILE A 213 1.72 17.27 -33.84
CA ILE A 213 1.44 17.63 -32.45
C ILE A 213 2.22 18.90 -32.12
N ARG A 214 1.49 19.97 -31.82
CA ARG A 214 2.08 21.23 -31.34
C ARG A 214 1.88 21.30 -29.83
N LYS A 215 2.99 21.45 -29.10
CA LYS A 215 2.91 21.82 -27.69
C LYS A 215 2.45 23.26 -27.61
N VAL A 216 1.19 23.49 -27.27
CA VAL A 216 0.75 24.82 -26.84
C VAL A 216 1.35 25.00 -25.45
N ALA A 217 2.29 25.93 -25.30
CA ALA A 217 2.80 26.30 -23.98
C ALA A 217 1.58 26.64 -23.12
N ALA A 218 1.49 26.02 -21.94
CA ALA A 218 0.42 26.26 -20.98
C ALA A 218 0.56 27.68 -20.42
N ALA A 219 0.16 28.66 -21.22
CA ALA A 219 -0.30 29.94 -20.79
C ALA A 219 -1.72 30.04 -21.30
N HIS A 220 -2.67 30.11 -20.37
CA HIS A 220 -4.12 30.24 -20.57
C HIS A 220 -4.91 28.92 -20.62
N LEU A 221 -4.88 28.19 -19.51
CA LEU A 221 -6.12 27.64 -18.94
C LEU A 221 -6.71 28.68 -17.99
N ASP A 222 -7.01 29.87 -18.51
CA ASP A 222 -7.93 30.80 -17.87
C ASP A 222 -8.77 31.42 -18.97
N ASN A 223 -10.08 31.40 -18.73
CA ASN A 223 -11.11 31.86 -19.63
C ASN A 223 -10.90 33.34 -20.01
N SER A 224 -10.21 33.61 -21.12
CA SER A 224 -10.20 34.93 -21.73
C SER A 224 -9.91 34.83 -23.23
N SER A 225 -10.83 35.38 -24.03
CA SER A 225 -10.67 35.58 -25.46
C SER A 225 -9.53 36.55 -25.74
N THR A 226 -8.39 36.07 -26.21
CA THR A 226 -7.43 36.89 -26.95
C THR A 226 -6.73 36.06 -28.01
N ASN A 227 -7.00 36.38 -29.27
CA ASN A 227 -6.24 35.95 -30.43
C ASN A 227 -4.83 36.55 -30.36
N ASP A 228 -3.82 35.78 -29.98
CA ASP A 228 -2.44 36.10 -30.36
C ASP A 228 -1.56 34.85 -30.38
N VAL A 229 -1.57 34.14 -31.51
CA VAL A 229 -0.68 33.01 -31.79
C VAL A 229 0.57 33.55 -32.49
N ASN A 230 1.50 34.09 -31.72
CA ASN A 230 2.86 34.33 -32.22
C ASN A 230 3.90 34.25 -31.10
N SER A 231 4.12 33.05 -30.57
CA SER A 231 5.39 32.68 -29.97
C SER A 231 5.90 31.44 -30.70
N LYS A 232 6.90 31.67 -31.55
CA LYS A 232 7.60 30.67 -32.34
C LYS A 232 8.47 29.82 -31.42
N GLU A 233 7.95 28.68 -31.00
CA GLU A 233 8.78 27.50 -30.79
C GLU A 233 7.94 26.25 -31.11
N ASN A 234 7.88 25.91 -32.41
CA ASN A 234 7.22 24.71 -32.89
C ASN A 234 8.13 23.51 -32.57
N ILE A 235 8.01 22.95 -31.36
CA ILE A 235 8.66 21.67 -31.06
C ILE A 235 7.82 20.57 -31.70
N VAL A 236 8.25 20.12 -32.88
CA VAL A 236 7.70 18.92 -33.53
C VAL A 236 8.14 17.73 -32.69
N LEU A 237 7.17 17.00 -32.14
CA LEU A 237 7.43 15.81 -31.35
C LEU A 237 7.45 14.60 -32.29
N GLU A 238 8.56 13.87 -32.31
CA GLU A 238 8.78 12.69 -33.16
C GLU A 238 8.95 11.41 -32.32
N GLY A 239 8.67 10.26 -32.93
CA GLY A 239 8.94 8.95 -32.35
C GLY A 239 8.11 8.61 -31.11
N GLN A 240 8.70 7.86 -30.18
CA GLN A 240 8.03 7.27 -29.01
C GLN A 240 7.29 8.32 -28.15
N LYS A 241 7.89 9.49 -27.95
CA LYS A 241 7.32 10.59 -27.17
C LYS A 241 6.02 11.15 -27.78
N LYS A 242 5.91 11.11 -29.11
CA LYS A 242 4.68 11.48 -29.84
C LYS A 242 3.56 10.48 -29.55
N GLY A 243 3.89 9.18 -29.57
CA GLY A 243 2.98 8.08 -29.27
C GLY A 243 2.41 8.15 -27.86
N GLU A 244 3.26 8.33 -26.85
CA GLU A 244 2.86 8.45 -25.44
C GLU A 244 1.91 9.63 -25.18
N ILE A 245 2.16 10.77 -25.85
CA ILE A 245 1.30 11.96 -25.73
C ILE A 245 -0.04 11.73 -26.45
N LEU A 246 -0.03 11.13 -27.64
CA LEU A 246 -1.24 10.77 -28.37
C LEU A 246 -2.13 9.83 -27.56
N GLN A 247 -1.54 8.79 -26.98
CA GLN A 247 -2.24 7.81 -26.17
C GLN A 247 -2.86 8.48 -24.93
N ASN A 248 -2.10 9.33 -24.23
CA ASN A 248 -2.61 10.09 -23.10
C ASN A 248 -3.77 11.03 -23.45
N VAL A 249 -3.70 11.72 -24.60
CA VAL A 249 -4.77 12.62 -25.05
C VAL A 249 -6.02 11.83 -25.42
N LEU A 250 -5.88 10.74 -26.18
CA LEU A 250 -7.00 9.89 -26.57
C LEU A 250 -7.68 9.26 -25.34
N LEU A 251 -6.90 8.80 -24.37
CA LEU A 251 -7.40 8.27 -23.11
C LEU A 251 -8.20 9.33 -22.34
N ARG A 252 -7.68 10.57 -22.21
CA ARG A 252 -8.41 11.67 -21.57
C ARG A 252 -9.70 12.03 -22.30
N MET A 253 -9.71 12.02 -23.64
CA MET A 253 -10.91 12.27 -24.43
C MET A 253 -11.97 11.18 -24.21
N TYR A 254 -11.55 9.92 -24.18
CA TYR A 254 -12.43 8.78 -23.92
C TYR A 254 -13.04 8.85 -22.51
N LEU A 255 -12.23 9.12 -21.49
CA LEU A 255 -12.70 9.25 -20.11
C LEU A 255 -13.71 10.40 -19.95
N LYS A 256 -13.45 11.56 -20.57
CA LYS A 256 -14.42 12.68 -20.59
C LYS A 256 -15.73 12.36 -21.28
N GLN A 257 -15.75 11.43 -22.24
CA GLN A 257 -16.96 11.01 -22.92
C GLN A 257 -17.83 10.09 -22.05
N LEU A 258 -17.23 9.39 -21.08
CA LEU A 258 -17.94 8.56 -20.10
C LEU A 258 -18.58 9.38 -18.96
N GLU A 259 -18.18 10.64 -18.80
CA GLU A 259 -18.74 11.59 -17.82
C GLU A 259 -19.94 12.40 -18.36
N SER A 260 -20.33 12.20 -19.63
CA SER A 260 -21.46 12.85 -20.31
C SER A 260 -22.69 11.95 -20.41
#